data_AF-A0A5J4TR86-F1
#
_entry.id   AF-A0A5J4TR86-F1
#
_cell.length_a   1.000
_cell.length_b   1.000
_cell.length_c   1.000
_cell.angle_alpha   90.00
_cell.angle_beta   90.00
_cell.angle_gamma   90.00
#
_symmetry.space_group_name_H-M   'P 1'
#
loop_
_entity.id
_entity.type
_entity.pdbx_description
1 polymer ?
#
loop_
_entity_poly.entity_id
_entity_poly.type
_entity_poly.pdbx_seq_one_letter_code
_entity_poly.pdbx_strand_id
1 'polypeptide(L)'
;MLVMSDATLLIRGGGVHETIVTNSKTPDQSMIWAQIFSIITVTDTTYIQQPLQTCECAFIDIDSGAICLLRRIIFRQAKPETQLDADSDEDQLEFYSCIYRMFYGSGGLYDCRFEDLSMSIQPIIFIKGQDEYFDWDGFVEEVDMAS
;
A
#
# COMPACT_ATOMS: atom_id res chain seq x y z
N MET A 1 1.98 -8.95 10.87
CA MET A 1 1.06 -9.25 9.76
C MET A 1 -0.36 -9.00 10.25
N LEU A 2 -1.14 -8.19 9.55
CA LEU A 2 -2.54 -7.89 9.89
C LEU A 2 -3.42 -8.34 8.72
N VAL A 3 -4.28 -9.32 8.97
CA VAL A 3 -5.29 -9.80 8.00
C VAL A 3 -6.66 -9.43 8.52
N MET A 4 -7.48 -8.82 7.66
CA MET A 4 -8.84 -8.41 7.98
C MET A 4 -9.84 -9.09 7.05
N SER A 5 -10.95 -9.54 7.63
CA SER A 5 -12.08 -10.13 6.90
C SER A 5 -13.36 -9.67 7.59
N ASP A 6 -14.30 -9.12 6.83
CA ASP A 6 -15.59 -8.61 7.32
C ASP A 6 -15.46 -7.74 8.59
N ALA A 7 -14.51 -6.80 8.56
CA ALA A 7 -14.16 -5.98 9.70
C ALA A 7 -13.87 -4.53 9.31
N THR A 8 -14.14 -3.60 10.23
CA THR A 8 -13.73 -2.19 10.09
C THR A 8 -12.53 -1.91 10.99
N LEU A 9 -11.45 -1.39 10.41
CA LEU A 9 -10.25 -0.93 11.14
C LEU A 9 -9.93 0.52 10.83
N LEU A 10 -9.57 1.23 11.89
CA LEU A 10 -9.12 2.61 11.84
C LEU A 10 -7.76 2.72 12.53
N ILE A 11 -6.74 3.12 11.77
CA ILE A 11 -5.40 3.43 12.27
C ILE A 11 -5.18 4.94 12.15
N ARG A 12 -4.85 5.59 13.27
CA ARG A 12 -4.55 7.04 13.31
C ARG A 12 -3.21 7.25 13.99
N GLY A 13 -2.22 7.68 13.21
CA GLY A 13 -0.95 8.14 13.75
C GLY A 13 -1.06 9.54 14.37
N GLY A 14 -0.07 9.91 15.18
CA GLY A 14 0.11 11.27 15.72
C GLY A 14 0.63 12.26 14.67
N GLY A 15 1.20 11.75 13.57
CA GLY A 15 1.81 12.53 12.51
C GLY A 15 2.82 11.70 11.75
N VAL A 16 3.04 12.02 10.46
CA VAL A 16 3.97 11.26 9.59
C VAL A 16 5.42 11.22 10.08
N HIS A 17 5.83 12.16 10.93
CA HIS A 17 7.18 12.20 11.52
C HIS A 17 7.25 11.52 12.90
N GLU A 18 6.10 11.22 13.51
CA GLU A 18 6.01 10.64 14.85
C GLU A 18 5.62 9.15 14.81
N THR A 19 4.75 8.77 13.87
CA THR A 19 4.23 7.41 13.76
C THR A 19 4.89 6.70 12.59
N ILE A 20 5.80 5.79 12.89
CA ILE A 20 6.54 5.00 11.91
C ILE A 20 6.18 3.53 12.09
N VAL A 21 5.83 2.88 10.98
CA VAL A 21 5.46 1.47 10.93
C VAL A 21 6.36 0.77 9.92
N THR A 22 7.01 -0.32 10.33
CA THR A 22 7.92 -1.11 9.49
C THR A 22 7.61 -2.60 9.65
N ASN A 23 7.83 -3.37 8.58
CA ASN A 23 7.88 -4.82 8.67
C ASN A 23 9.26 -5.28 9.17
N SER A 24 9.35 -6.54 9.61
CA SER A 24 10.62 -7.29 9.67
C SER A 24 10.93 -7.89 8.30
N LYS A 25 12.10 -8.52 8.09
CA LYS A 25 12.34 -9.39 6.91
C LYS A 25 11.26 -10.49 6.93
N THR A 26 10.18 -10.29 6.17
CA THR A 26 9.02 -11.17 6.16
C THR A 26 9.12 -12.10 4.95
N PRO A 27 9.04 -13.43 5.14
CA PRO A 27 9.25 -14.37 4.05
C PRO A 27 8.14 -14.30 2.99
N ASP A 28 6.85 -14.26 3.39
CA ASP A 28 5.77 -14.62 2.45
C ASP A 28 4.43 -13.86 2.59
N GLN A 29 4.37 -12.74 3.32
CA GLN A 29 3.07 -12.11 3.61
C GLN A 29 3.07 -10.57 3.61
N SER A 30 1.97 -10.02 3.10
CA SER A 30 1.66 -8.59 3.13
C SER A 30 1.60 -8.07 4.56
N MET A 31 2.05 -6.85 4.83
CA MET A 31 1.96 -6.30 6.19
C MET A 31 0.50 -6.08 6.59
N ILE A 32 -0.30 -5.56 5.65
CA ILE A 32 -1.74 -5.36 5.78
C ILE A 32 -2.41 -6.08 4.60
N TRP A 33 -3.38 -6.93 4.91
CA TRP A 33 -4.23 -7.57 3.91
C TRP A 33 -5.70 -7.40 4.29
N ALA A 34 -6.45 -6.68 3.45
CA ALA A 34 -7.89 -6.47 3.64
C ALA A 34 -8.67 -7.33 2.63
N GLN A 35 -9.42 -8.30 3.15
CA GLN A 35 -10.28 -9.18 2.38
C GLN A 35 -11.68 -8.57 2.17
N ILE A 36 -12.48 -9.22 1.34
CA ILE A 36 -13.86 -8.81 1.01
C ILE A 36 -14.66 -8.33 2.25
N PHE A 37 -15.46 -7.28 2.05
CA PHE A 37 -16.27 -6.61 3.09
C PHE A 37 -15.49 -5.94 4.22
N SER A 38 -14.15 -5.92 4.15
CA SER A 38 -13.34 -5.15 5.09
C SER A 38 -13.30 -3.68 4.71
N ILE A 39 -13.28 -2.81 5.72
CA ILE A 39 -13.06 -1.38 5.57
C ILE A 39 -11.82 -0.99 6.38
N ILE A 40 -10.80 -0.47 5.71
CA ILE A 40 -9.61 0.04 6.38
C ILE A 40 -9.43 1.54 6.08
N THR A 41 -9.20 2.31 7.14
CA THR A 41 -8.78 3.70 7.04
C THR A 41 -7.50 3.91 7.83
N VAL A 42 -6.48 4.47 7.18
CA VAL A 42 -5.19 4.80 7.81
C VAL A 42 -4.87 6.27 7.60
N THR A 43 -4.50 6.95 8.67
CA THR A 43 -4.05 8.35 8.60
C THR A 43 -2.73 8.59 9.34
N ASP A 44 -2.00 9.62 8.88
CA ASP A 44 -0.92 10.27 9.63
C ASP A 44 0.23 9.34 10.04
N THR A 45 0.61 8.43 9.15
CA THR A 45 1.60 7.38 9.41
C THR A 45 2.66 7.35 8.31
N THR A 46 3.91 7.04 8.67
CA THR A 46 4.95 6.66 7.72
C THR A 46 5.15 5.16 7.73
N TYR A 47 5.09 4.53 6.56
CA TYR A 47 5.41 3.13 6.34
C TYR A 47 6.80 2.98 5.72
N ILE A 48 7.62 2.13 6.32
CA ILE A 48 8.96 1.77 5.83
C ILE A 48 8.96 0.28 5.50
N GLN A 49 9.16 -0.07 4.24
CA GLN A 49 9.31 -1.45 3.81
C GLN A 49 10.78 -1.87 3.95
N GLN A 50 11.04 -2.86 4.81
CA GLN A 50 12.29 -3.63 4.80
C GLN A 50 12.31 -4.58 3.61
N PRO A 51 13.50 -4.92 3.08
CA PRO A 51 13.61 -5.91 2.01
C PRO A 51 12.94 -7.23 2.38
N LEU A 52 12.36 -7.87 1.37
CA LEU A 52 11.64 -9.12 1.46
C LEU A 52 12.48 -10.26 0.87
N GLN A 53 12.16 -11.49 1.27
CA GLN A 53 12.73 -12.69 0.67
C GLN A 53 11.96 -13.15 -0.57
N THR A 54 10.80 -12.55 -0.85
CA THR A 54 9.94 -12.85 -2.00
C THR A 54 9.44 -11.57 -2.69
N CYS A 55 9.12 -11.66 -3.97
CA CYS A 55 8.56 -10.56 -4.76
C CYS A 55 7.02 -10.60 -4.88
N GLU A 56 6.35 -11.62 -4.32
CA GLU A 56 4.93 -11.89 -4.64
C GLU A 56 3.93 -11.14 -3.75
N CYS A 57 4.36 -10.63 -2.60
CA CYS A 57 3.47 -10.08 -1.56
C CYS A 57 3.57 -8.57 -1.48
N ALA A 58 2.47 -7.85 -1.74
CA ALA A 58 2.45 -6.40 -1.60
C ALA A 58 2.52 -5.96 -0.12
N PHE A 59 3.04 -4.78 0.20
CA PHE A 59 3.08 -4.31 1.58
C PHE A 59 1.67 -4.05 2.15
N ILE A 60 0.79 -3.43 1.36
CA ILE A 60 -0.65 -3.33 1.57
C ILE A 60 -1.36 -4.02 0.40
N ASP A 61 -2.23 -4.97 0.72
CA ASP A 61 -2.98 -5.76 -0.27
C ASP A 61 -4.49 -5.68 0.00
N ILE A 62 -5.26 -5.29 -1.01
CA ILE A 62 -6.69 -5.02 -0.91
C ILE A 62 -7.43 -5.89 -1.93
N ASP A 63 -8.19 -6.87 -1.45
CA ASP A 63 -8.96 -7.79 -2.28
C ASP A 63 -10.27 -7.16 -2.79
N SER A 64 -10.90 -7.89 -3.72
CA SER A 64 -12.20 -7.54 -4.29
C SER A 64 -13.25 -7.29 -3.21
N GLY A 65 -13.95 -6.16 -3.34
CA GLY A 65 -15.02 -5.77 -2.42
C GLY A 65 -14.56 -5.25 -1.06
N ALA A 66 -13.26 -5.06 -0.83
CA ALA A 66 -12.75 -4.32 0.31
C ALA A 66 -12.68 -2.80 0.01
N ILE A 67 -12.75 -1.98 1.06
CA ILE A 67 -12.64 -0.52 0.98
C ILE A 67 -11.37 -0.07 1.71
N CYS A 68 -10.50 0.69 1.04
CA CYS A 68 -9.25 1.19 1.59
C CYS A 68 -9.09 2.70 1.40
N LEU A 69 -8.99 3.44 2.50
CA LEU A 69 -8.74 4.88 2.51
C LEU A 69 -7.42 5.18 3.21
N LEU A 70 -6.43 5.65 2.45
CA LEU A 70 -5.13 6.05 2.97
C LEU A 70 -5.01 7.56 2.85
N ARG A 71 -4.73 8.26 3.95
CA ARG A 71 -4.61 9.73 3.96
C ARG A 71 -3.39 10.23 4.71
N ARG A 72 -2.62 11.15 4.13
CA ARG A 72 -1.39 11.70 4.74
C ARG A 72 -0.45 10.59 5.17
N ILE A 73 -0.10 9.75 4.21
CA ILE A 73 0.77 8.59 4.41
C ILE A 73 2.06 8.82 3.65
N ILE A 74 3.21 8.51 4.26
CA ILE A 74 4.49 8.45 3.53
C ILE A 74 4.89 6.99 3.41
N PHE A 75 5.19 6.54 2.19
CA PHE A 75 5.77 5.24 1.91
C PHE A 75 7.23 5.40 1.52
N ARG A 76 8.10 4.62 2.18
CA ARG A 76 9.53 4.54 1.90
C ARG A 76 10.01 3.11 1.97
N GLN A 77 11.19 2.85 1.39
CA GLN A 77 11.95 1.64 1.63
C GLN A 77 13.08 1.91 2.62
N ALA A 78 13.46 0.89 3.37
CA ALA A 78 14.62 0.97 4.24
C ALA A 78 15.88 1.16 3.40
N LYS A 79 16.77 2.08 3.79
CA LYS A 79 18.06 2.26 3.13
C LYS A 79 18.97 1.09 3.51
N PRO A 80 19.80 0.56 2.58
CA PRO A 80 20.76 -0.50 2.88
C PRO A 80 21.62 -0.19 4.11
N GLU A 81 22.04 1.07 4.24
CA GLU A 81 22.88 1.58 5.35
C GLU A 81 22.19 1.56 6.73
N THR A 82 20.86 1.49 6.77
CA THR A 82 20.05 1.50 8.00
C THR A 82 19.56 0.11 8.40
N GLN A 83 19.89 -0.92 7.62
CA GLN A 83 19.61 -2.30 7.95
C GLN A 83 20.60 -2.74 9.02
N LEU A 84 20.22 -2.56 10.28
CA LEU A 84 20.97 -3.05 11.43
C LEU A 84 21.15 -4.56 11.32
N ASP A 85 22.39 -5.00 11.21
CA ASP A 85 22.91 -6.36 11.37
C ASP A 85 21.88 -7.44 11.70
N ALA A 86 21.49 -8.22 10.69
CA ALA A 86 20.95 -9.56 10.89
C ALA A 86 21.72 -10.48 9.96
N ASP A 87 22.70 -11.17 10.55
CA ASP A 87 23.47 -12.31 10.05
C ASP A 87 23.65 -12.39 8.52
N SER A 88 24.92 -12.27 8.11
CA SER A 88 25.45 -12.44 6.76
C SER A 88 25.02 -13.76 6.09
N ASP A 89 23.78 -13.84 5.64
CA ASP A 89 23.37 -14.76 4.59
C ASP A 89 23.55 -14.00 3.26
N GLU A 90 24.81 -13.94 2.81
CA GLU A 90 25.21 -13.31 1.53
C GLU A 90 24.51 -13.93 0.29
N ASP A 91 23.73 -15.00 0.49
CA ASP A 91 23.04 -15.76 -0.56
C ASP A 91 21.53 -15.49 -0.67
N GLN A 92 20.92 -14.65 0.20
CA GLN A 92 19.49 -14.37 0.11
C GLN A 92 19.21 -13.18 -0.82
N LEU A 93 18.55 -13.45 -1.94
CA LEU A 93 18.06 -12.40 -2.84
C LEU A 93 17.06 -11.50 -2.10
N GLU A 94 17.45 -10.25 -1.90
CA GLU A 94 16.59 -9.23 -1.31
C GLU A 94 15.75 -8.54 -2.39
N PHE A 95 14.44 -8.51 -2.19
CA PHE A 95 13.49 -7.92 -3.12
C PHE A 95 12.71 -6.78 -2.47
N TYR A 96 12.31 -5.83 -3.30
CA TYR A 96 11.24 -4.90 -2.98
C TYR A 96 9.99 -5.27 -3.77
N SER A 97 8.89 -5.51 -3.07
CA SER A 97 7.59 -5.81 -3.68
C SER A 97 6.75 -4.55 -3.87
N CYS A 98 5.60 -4.72 -4.51
CA CYS A 98 4.57 -3.70 -4.59
C CYS A 98 4.24 -3.12 -3.20
N ILE A 99 4.18 -1.79 -3.05
CA ILE A 99 3.81 -1.16 -1.78
C ILE A 99 2.29 -1.22 -1.57
N TYR A 100 1.54 -0.97 -2.62
CA TYR A 100 0.09 -0.89 -2.55
C TYR A 100 -0.55 -1.62 -3.71
N ARG A 101 -1.30 -2.67 -3.41
CA ARG A 101 -2.03 -3.47 -4.38
C ARG A 101 -3.52 -3.48 -4.08
N MET A 102 -4.33 -3.23 -5.10
CA MET A 102 -5.79 -3.27 -5.00
C MET A 102 -6.39 -3.97 -6.22
N PHE A 103 -7.26 -4.95 -5.97
CA PHE A 103 -8.01 -5.67 -7.00
C PHE A 103 -9.51 -5.50 -6.77
N TYR A 104 -10.22 -4.84 -7.69
CA TYR A 104 -11.69 -4.70 -7.65
C TYR A 104 -12.21 -4.21 -6.27
N GLY A 105 -11.38 -3.44 -5.56
CA GLY A 105 -11.73 -2.77 -4.32
C GLY A 105 -12.12 -1.32 -4.58
N SER A 106 -12.46 -0.59 -3.53
CA SER A 106 -12.80 0.83 -3.62
C SER A 106 -12.04 1.66 -2.57
N GLY A 107 -12.09 2.99 -2.72
CA GLY A 107 -11.45 3.93 -1.80
C GLY A 107 -10.44 4.82 -2.51
N GLY A 108 -9.31 5.14 -1.87
CA GLY A 108 -8.35 6.05 -2.48
C GLY A 108 -7.14 6.41 -1.61
N LEU A 109 -6.15 6.99 -2.28
CA LEU A 109 -4.91 7.51 -1.72
C LEU A 109 -4.99 9.05 -1.72
N TYR A 110 -4.95 9.68 -0.56
CA TYR A 110 -5.16 11.12 -0.39
C TYR A 110 -3.96 11.77 0.31
N ASP A 111 -3.23 12.66 -0.38
CA ASP A 111 -2.01 13.26 0.17
C ASP A 111 -1.00 12.20 0.62
N CYS A 112 -0.85 11.14 -0.18
CA CYS A 112 0.13 10.10 0.03
C CYS A 112 1.41 10.42 -0.73
N ARG A 113 2.57 10.19 -0.12
CA ARG A 113 3.89 10.38 -0.73
C ARG A 113 4.61 9.06 -0.84
N PHE A 114 5.26 8.86 -1.98
CA PHE A 114 6.04 7.67 -2.30
C PHE A 114 7.48 8.15 -2.55
N GLU A 115 8.36 7.87 -1.60
CA GLU A 115 9.69 8.48 -1.52
C GLU A 115 10.78 7.40 -1.43
N ASP A 116 11.90 7.61 -2.12
CA ASP A 116 13.06 6.71 -2.09
C ASP A 116 12.69 5.24 -2.37
N LEU A 117 11.83 5.00 -3.37
CA LEU A 117 11.37 3.67 -3.75
C LEU A 117 12.11 3.15 -4.98
N SER A 118 12.61 1.93 -4.87
CA SER A 118 13.17 1.18 -5.97
C SER A 118 12.17 0.11 -6.45
N MET A 119 12.09 -0.06 -7.76
CA MET A 119 11.29 -1.11 -8.39
C MET A 119 12.17 -2.33 -8.59
N SER A 120 11.72 -3.50 -8.11
CA SER A 120 12.31 -4.78 -8.51
C SER A 120 11.56 -5.31 -9.74
N ILE A 121 10.61 -6.21 -9.55
CA ILE A 121 9.92 -6.93 -10.64
C ILE A 121 8.47 -6.43 -10.81
N GLN A 122 7.87 -5.90 -9.75
CA GLN A 122 6.50 -5.40 -9.73
C GLN A 122 6.46 -3.87 -9.65
N PRO A 123 5.37 -3.23 -10.14
CA PRO A 123 5.17 -1.80 -9.93
C PRO A 123 4.98 -1.50 -8.44
N ILE A 124 5.34 -0.29 -8.01
CA ILE A 124 5.18 0.18 -6.63
C ILE A 124 3.71 0.25 -6.23
N ILE A 125 2.85 0.68 -7.15
CA ILE A 125 1.40 0.79 -6.98
C ILE A 125 0.76 -0.05 -8.09
N PHE A 126 -0.11 -0.98 -7.70
CA PHE A 126 -0.89 -1.80 -8.62
C PHE A 126 -2.37 -1.66 -8.30
N ILE A 127 -3.13 -1.04 -9.19
CA ILE A 127 -4.58 -0.90 -9.04
C ILE A 127 -5.24 -1.54 -10.27
N LYS A 128 -6.03 -2.57 -10.02
CA LYS A 128 -6.89 -3.20 -11.03
C LYS A 128 -8.34 -2.90 -10.67
N GLY A 129 -8.93 -1.93 -11.35
CA GLY A 129 -10.36 -1.63 -11.27
C GLY A 129 -11.20 -2.66 -12.02
N GLN A 130 -12.52 -2.65 -11.79
CA GLN A 130 -13.45 -3.26 -12.75
C GLN A 130 -13.61 -2.31 -13.94
N ASP A 131 -13.91 -2.85 -15.12
CA ASP A 131 -14.38 -2.05 -16.25
C ASP A 131 -15.78 -1.51 -15.90
N GLU A 132 -15.84 -0.45 -15.09
CA GLU A 132 -16.95 0.48 -15.21
C GLU A 132 -16.64 1.32 -16.45
N TYR A 133 -17.58 1.36 -17.40
CA TYR A 133 -17.61 2.35 -18.46
C TYR A 133 -17.78 3.73 -17.80
N PHE A 134 -16.71 4.25 -17.21
CA PHE A 134 -16.64 5.62 -16.76
C PHE A 134 -16.25 6.45 -17.98
N ASP A 135 -17.28 6.97 -18.63
CA ASP A 135 -17.12 7.87 -19.76
C ASP A 135 -16.63 9.23 -19.26
N TRP A 136 -15.32 9.46 -19.38
CA TRP A 136 -14.73 10.76 -19.05
C TRP A 136 -15.29 11.89 -19.92
N ASP A 137 -15.78 11.60 -21.12
CA ASP A 137 -16.33 12.59 -22.04
C ASP A 137 -17.71 13.08 -21.56
N GLY A 138 -18.51 12.20 -20.95
CA GLY A 138 -19.81 12.55 -20.35
C GLY A 138 -19.69 13.48 -19.13
N PHE A 139 -18.57 13.44 -18.39
CA PHE A 139 -18.33 14.33 -17.25
C PHE A 139 -18.06 15.77 -17.69
N VAL A 140 -17.42 15.98 -18.85
CA VAL A 140 -17.14 17.34 -19.37
C VAL A 140 -18.42 18.00 -19.87
N GLU A 141 -19.32 17.25 -20.50
CA GLU A 141 -20.60 17.77 -21.01
C GLU A 141 -21.56 18.22 -19.88
N GLU A 142 -21.58 17.53 -18.72
CA GLU A 142 -22.39 17.94 -17.57
C GLU A 142 -21.90 19.26 -16.94
N VAL A 143 -20.60 19.52 -16.97
CA VAL A 143 -20.01 20.76 -16.43
C VAL A 143 -20.30 21.95 -17.34
N ASP A 144 -20.27 21.76 -18.66
CA ASP A 144 -20.59 22.83 -19.62
C ASP A 144 -22.10 23.18 -19.61
N MET A 145 -22.98 22.20 -19.37
CA MET A 145 -24.43 22.46 -19.25
C MET A 145 -24.86 23.06 -17.89
N ALA A 146 -23.94 23.14 -16.92
CA ALA A 146 -24.18 23.78 -15.63
C ALA A 146 -23.64 25.23 -15.54
N SER A 147 -23.09 25.76 -16.65
CA SER A 147 -22.63 27.16 -16.79
C SER A 147 -23.64 28.06 -17.49
#